data_AF-A0A349WYG6-F1
#
_entry.id   AF-A0A349WYG6-F1
#
_cell.length_a   1.000
_cell.length_b   1.000
_cell.length_c   1.000
_cell.angle_alpha   90.00
_cell.angle_beta   90.00
_cell.angle_gamma   90.00
#
_symmetry.space_group_name_H-M   'P 1'
#
loop_
_entity.id
_entity.type
_entity.pdbx_description
1 polymer ?
#
loop_
_entity_poly.entity_id
_entity_poly.type
_entity_poly.pdbx_seq_one_letter_code
_entity_poly.pdbx_strand_id
1 'polypeptide(L)'
;MTLAEIILQNMKIAMKAKDNATLSTLRLLLSAIKNKQIDVGHALSDSEIQDVVKTQVKQLKDAIESFTQGGREDMAQASSAEIQVLGQFLPPQMSEEELVQILRGVVEVSGAQSKADIGKVMGPAMQAVAGRADGSRVKSIVQSLLPILVLVIFGVTSVNQDVLAAVPLLDTLSNGTQYTELLLRLFRVLVLWLGIPAITMILTAGFQYTTASYRDEDHHNSLSKLTFGVFATLIVAALFAFCTIILQQIS
;
A
#
# COMPACT_ATOMS: atom_id res chain seq x y z
N MET A 1 -2.94 30.56 27.85
CA MET A 1 -4.11 30.70 26.97
C MET A 1 -4.27 29.39 26.24
N THR A 2 -5.46 28.82 26.27
CA THR A 2 -5.78 27.59 25.51
C THR A 2 -5.90 27.92 24.03
N LEU A 3 -5.79 26.92 23.15
CA LEU A 3 -5.93 27.14 21.71
C LEU A 3 -7.33 27.68 21.34
N ALA A 4 -8.37 27.23 22.06
CA ALA A 4 -9.73 27.75 21.91
C ALA A 4 -9.83 29.25 22.23
N GLU A 5 -9.17 29.72 23.29
CA GLU A 5 -9.13 31.13 23.66
C GLU A 5 -8.40 31.98 22.61
N ILE A 6 -7.31 31.46 22.05
CA ILE A 6 -6.54 32.12 20.99
C ILE A 6 -7.40 32.27 19.73
N ILE A 7 -8.14 31.24 19.33
CA ILE A 7 -9.06 31.29 18.18
C ILE A 7 -10.15 32.34 18.41
N LEU A 8 -10.77 32.36 19.60
CA LEU A 8 -11.79 33.34 19.96
C LEU A 8 -11.25 34.78 19.96
N GLN A 9 -10.02 34.98 20.43
CA GLN A 9 -9.37 36.28 20.41
C GLN A 9 -9.09 36.74 18.98
N ASN A 10 -8.56 35.86 18.12
CA ASN A 10 -8.32 36.17 16.71
C ASN A 10 -9.62 36.49 15.96
N MET A 11 -10.73 35.82 16.28
CA MET A 11 -12.04 36.18 15.73
C MET A 11 -12.46 37.60 16.12
N LYS A 12 -12.23 38.01 17.38
CA LYS A 12 -12.51 39.37 17.84
C LYS A 12 -11.60 40.40 17.15
N ILE A 13 -10.34 40.05 16.88
CA ILE A 13 -9.40 40.91 16.14
C ILE A 13 -9.87 41.08 14.70
N ALA A 14 -10.22 39.99 14.00
CA ALA A 14 -10.75 40.03 12.64
C ALA A 14 -12.04 40.86 12.56
N MET A 15 -12.91 40.76 13.56
CA MET A 15 -14.13 41.58 13.68
C MET A 15 -13.82 43.07 13.77
N LYS A 16 -12.83 43.46 14.58
CA LYS A 16 -12.40 44.87 14.70
C LYS A 16 -11.71 45.37 13.43
N ALA A 17 -10.93 44.51 12.78
CA ALA A 17 -10.24 44.81 11.53
C ALA A 17 -11.18 44.81 10.30
N LYS A 18 -12.45 44.41 10.44
CA LYS A 18 -13.42 44.22 9.35
C LYS A 18 -12.94 43.26 8.26
N ASP A 19 -12.09 42.31 8.63
CA ASP A 19 -11.65 41.23 7.74
C ASP A 19 -12.74 40.15 7.70
N ASN A 20 -13.65 40.28 6.74
CA ASN A 20 -14.80 39.39 6.61
C ASN A 20 -14.40 37.96 6.23
N ALA A 21 -13.31 37.78 5.47
CA ALA A 21 -12.84 36.46 5.05
C ALA A 21 -12.35 35.66 6.26
N THR A 22 -11.38 36.22 6.99
CA THR A 22 -10.83 35.61 8.22
C THR A 22 -11.92 35.38 9.27
N LEU A 23 -12.82 36.35 9.45
CA LEU A 23 -13.92 36.24 10.41
C LEU A 23 -14.91 35.11 10.06
N SER A 24 -15.22 34.93 8.77
CA SER A 24 -16.09 33.83 8.31
C SER A 24 -15.42 32.47 8.60
N THR A 25 -14.16 32.32 8.22
CA THR A 25 -13.38 31.08 8.42
C THR A 25 -13.27 30.72 9.90
N LEU A 26 -12.97 31.70 10.77
CA LEU A 26 -12.84 31.47 12.22
C LEU A 26 -14.20 31.12 12.87
N ARG A 27 -15.31 31.69 12.40
CA ARG A 27 -16.65 31.30 12.87
C ARG A 27 -16.99 29.87 12.50
N LEU A 28 -16.68 29.47 11.27
CA LEU A 28 -16.89 28.11 10.79
C LEU A 28 -16.05 27.12 11.62
N LEU A 29 -14.78 27.44 11.87
CA LEU A 29 -13.90 26.64 12.72
C LEU A 29 -14.46 26.48 14.14
N LEU A 30 -14.93 27.57 14.75
CA LEU A 30 -15.49 27.53 16.10
C LEU A 30 -16.75 26.67 16.17
N SER A 31 -17.61 26.73 15.16
CA SER A 31 -18.77 25.84 15.02
C SER A 31 -18.34 24.38 14.89
N ALA A 32 -17.31 24.07 14.10
CA ALA A 32 -16.78 22.71 13.96
C ALA A 32 -16.21 22.17 15.28
N ILE A 33 -15.47 23.00 16.03
CA ILE A 33 -14.98 22.68 17.38
C ILE A 33 -16.15 22.38 18.32
N LYS A 34 -17.19 23.21 18.32
CA LYS A 34 -18.37 23.01 19.16
C LYS A 34 -19.13 21.73 18.79
N ASN A 35 -19.28 21.44 17.50
CA ASN A 35 -19.91 20.20 17.04
C ASN A 35 -19.11 18.99 17.54
N LYS A 36 -17.78 19.03 17.42
CA LYS A 36 -16.91 17.95 17.92
C LYS A 36 -16.99 17.79 19.45
N GLN A 37 -17.13 18.88 20.21
CA GLN A 37 -17.36 18.82 21.66
C GLN A 37 -18.69 18.13 22.00
N ILE A 38 -19.74 18.40 21.22
CA ILE A 38 -21.04 17.74 21.38
C ILE A 38 -20.91 16.24 21.07
N ASP A 39 -20.20 15.88 20.00
CA ASP A 39 -20.02 14.49 19.58
C ASP A 39 -19.26 13.65 20.62
N VAL A 40 -18.22 14.22 21.23
CA VAL A 40 -17.36 13.50 22.19
C VAL A 40 -17.87 13.64 23.63
N GLY A 41 -18.73 14.62 23.90
CA GLY A 41 -19.36 14.81 25.22
C GLY A 41 -18.46 15.45 26.28
N HIS A 42 -17.30 16.01 25.89
CA HIS A 42 -16.40 16.75 26.79
C HIS A 42 -15.77 17.96 26.10
N ALA A 43 -15.16 18.84 26.89
CA ALA A 43 -14.36 19.93 26.37
C ALA A 43 -13.11 19.37 25.66
N LEU A 44 -12.85 19.84 24.45
CA LEU A 44 -11.69 19.40 23.67
C LEU A 44 -10.39 19.94 24.28
N SER A 45 -9.39 19.07 24.35
CA SER A 45 -8.01 19.45 24.60
C SER A 45 -7.41 20.20 23.39
N ASP A 46 -6.30 20.91 23.61
CA ASP A 46 -5.61 21.62 22.52
C ASP A 46 -5.20 20.67 21.38
N SER A 47 -4.86 19.42 21.69
CA SER A 47 -4.53 18.39 20.68
C SER A 47 -5.73 18.03 19.80
N GLU A 48 -6.90 17.86 20.40
CA GLU A 48 -8.11 17.51 19.65
C GLU A 48 -8.64 18.70 18.84
N ILE A 49 -8.44 19.94 19.34
CA ILE A 49 -8.73 21.15 18.57
C ILE A 49 -7.83 21.21 17.32
N GLN A 50 -6.54 20.90 17.44
CA GLN A 50 -5.65 20.81 16.28
C GLN A 50 -6.13 19.78 15.27
N ASP A 51 -6.66 18.64 15.72
CA ASP A 51 -7.18 17.61 14.81
C ASP A 51 -8.46 18.07 14.08
N VAL A 52 -9.31 18.85 14.73
CA VAL A 52 -10.45 19.52 14.06
C VAL A 52 -9.95 20.51 13.00
N VAL A 53 -8.92 21.31 13.32
CA VAL A 53 -8.32 22.27 12.37
C VAL A 53 -7.72 21.52 11.17
N LYS A 54 -6.98 20.43 11.39
CA LYS A 54 -6.44 19.57 10.30
C LYS A 54 -7.55 19.03 9.41
N THR A 55 -8.65 18.59 10.00
CA THR A 55 -9.81 18.08 9.26
C THR A 55 -10.41 19.16 8.36
N GLN A 56 -10.59 20.39 8.85
CA GLN A 56 -11.06 21.50 8.03
C GLN A 56 -10.10 21.86 6.90
N VAL A 57 -8.79 21.91 7.18
CA VAL A 57 -7.77 22.15 6.15
C VAL A 57 -7.82 21.08 5.05
N LYS A 58 -8.04 19.82 5.42
CA LYS A 58 -8.20 18.73 4.45
C LYS A 58 -9.42 18.93 3.56
N GLN A 59 -10.59 19.21 4.15
CA GLN A 59 -11.81 19.47 3.38
C GLN A 59 -11.64 20.64 2.39
N LEU A 60 -10.92 21.69 2.80
CA LEU A 60 -10.61 22.81 1.91
C LEU A 60 -9.65 22.43 0.77
N LYS A 61 -8.66 21.57 1.02
CA LYS A 61 -7.77 21.05 -0.03
C LYS A 61 -8.53 20.22 -1.05
N ASP A 62 -9.41 19.32 -0.58
CA ASP A 62 -10.26 18.49 -1.44
C ASP A 62 -11.23 19.38 -2.27
N ALA A 63 -11.73 20.47 -1.67
CA ALA A 63 -12.55 21.46 -2.36
C ALA A 63 -11.75 22.24 -3.42
N ILE A 64 -10.52 22.66 -3.13
CA ILE A 64 -9.63 23.32 -4.10
C ILE A 64 -9.42 22.43 -5.33
N GLU A 65 -9.14 21.15 -5.12
CA GLU A 65 -8.97 20.19 -6.22
C GLU A 65 -10.24 20.12 -7.07
N SER A 66 -11.40 20.00 -6.42
CA SER A 66 -12.70 19.96 -7.09
C SER A 66 -13.03 21.25 -7.86
N PHE A 67 -12.74 22.42 -7.29
CA PHE A 67 -12.95 23.71 -7.94
C PHE A 67 -12.00 23.93 -9.12
N THR A 68 -10.74 23.51 -8.99
CA THR A 68 -9.75 23.59 -10.07
C THR A 68 -10.14 22.68 -11.23
N GLN A 69 -10.59 21.45 -10.94
CA GLN A 69 -11.11 20.55 -11.97
C GLN A 69 -12.37 21.10 -12.67
N GLY A 70 -13.17 21.87 -11.94
CA GLY A 70 -14.37 22.56 -12.46
C GLY A 70 -14.11 23.90 -13.17
N GLY A 71 -12.85 24.35 -13.31
CA GLY A 71 -12.52 25.66 -13.90
C GLY A 71 -13.02 26.86 -13.09
N ARG A 72 -13.08 26.72 -11.77
CA ARG A 72 -13.52 27.74 -10.80
C ARG A 72 -12.35 28.23 -9.95
N GLU A 73 -11.38 28.86 -10.60
CA GLU A 73 -10.17 29.39 -9.94
C GLU A 73 -10.48 30.45 -8.87
N ASP A 74 -11.59 31.18 -9.02
CA ASP A 74 -12.09 32.14 -8.03
C ASP A 74 -12.37 31.47 -6.67
N MET A 75 -13.03 30.32 -6.70
CA MET A 75 -13.35 29.54 -5.51
C MET A 75 -12.11 28.83 -4.95
N ALA A 76 -11.22 28.34 -5.81
CA ALA A 76 -9.95 27.74 -5.40
C ALA A 76 -9.06 28.75 -4.65
N GLN A 77 -8.98 30.00 -5.13
CA GLN A 77 -8.24 31.07 -4.47
C GLN A 77 -8.83 31.42 -3.10
N ALA A 78 -10.17 31.52 -3.01
CA ALA A 78 -10.85 31.77 -1.75
C ALA A 78 -10.53 30.67 -0.72
N SER A 79 -10.68 29.39 -1.09
CA SER A 79 -10.33 28.26 -0.21
C SER A 79 -8.85 28.23 0.16
N SER A 80 -7.95 28.64 -0.74
CA SER A 80 -6.52 28.75 -0.42
C SER A 80 -6.24 29.83 0.63
N ALA A 81 -6.96 30.96 0.59
CA ALA A 81 -6.85 31.99 1.62
C ALA A 81 -7.36 31.49 2.99
N GLU A 82 -8.45 30.71 3.01
CA GLU A 82 -8.94 30.08 4.23
C GLU A 82 -7.93 29.12 4.85
N ILE A 83 -7.24 28.32 4.04
CA ILE A 83 -6.17 27.42 4.51
C ILE A 83 -5.03 28.22 5.17
N GLN A 84 -4.66 29.38 4.62
CA GLN A 84 -3.62 30.22 5.21
C GLN A 84 -4.02 30.74 6.59
N VAL A 85 -5.29 31.13 6.78
CA VAL A 85 -5.82 31.54 8.09
C VAL A 85 -5.78 30.39 9.09
N LEU A 86 -6.28 29.21 8.69
CA LEU A 86 -6.32 28.03 9.57
C LEU A 86 -4.92 27.50 9.91
N GLY A 87 -3.97 27.62 8.97
CA GLY A 87 -2.59 27.18 9.14
C GLY A 87 -1.86 27.86 10.29
N GLN A 88 -2.27 29.07 10.69
CA GLN A 88 -1.70 29.80 11.84
C GLN A 88 -1.94 29.10 13.19
N PHE A 89 -2.96 28.23 13.26
CA PHE A 89 -3.33 27.49 14.47
C PHE A 89 -2.79 26.05 14.50
N LEU A 90 -2.08 25.63 13.44
CA LEU A 90 -1.42 24.34 13.39
C LEU A 90 0.07 24.49 13.71
N PRO A 91 0.68 23.48 14.37
CA PRO A 91 2.14 23.44 14.47
C PRO A 91 2.76 23.42 13.07
N PRO A 92 3.98 23.97 12.90
CA PRO A 92 4.66 23.97 11.61
C PRO A 92 4.72 22.54 11.06
N GLN A 93 4.13 22.36 9.87
CA GLN A 93 4.13 21.07 9.21
C GLN A 93 5.55 20.75 8.74
N MET A 94 5.97 19.52 8.96
CA MET A 94 7.28 19.07 8.47
C MET A 94 7.29 19.05 6.94
N SER A 95 8.44 19.40 6.38
CA SER A 95 8.65 19.27 4.93
C SER A 95 8.49 17.81 4.49
N GLU A 96 8.28 17.61 3.20
CA GLU A 96 8.14 16.25 2.67
C GLU A 96 9.41 15.44 2.89
N GLU A 97 10.56 16.08 2.72
CA GLU A 97 11.87 15.48 2.83
C GLU A 97 12.15 15.03 4.27
N GLU A 98 11.87 15.89 5.25
CA GLU A 98 12.04 15.56 6.67
C GLU A 98 11.10 14.45 7.09
N LEU A 99 9.85 14.48 6.62
CA LEU A 99 8.85 13.45 6.91
C LEU A 99 9.29 12.09 6.33
N VAL A 100 9.78 12.07 5.09
CA VAL A 100 10.30 10.85 4.44
C VAL A 100 11.50 10.29 5.22
N GLN A 101 12.43 11.13 5.66
CA GLN A 101 13.59 10.67 6.43
C GLN A 101 13.20 10.02 7.75
N ILE A 102 12.31 10.65 8.52
CA ILE A 102 11.82 10.08 9.79
C ILE A 102 11.12 8.75 9.54
N LEU A 103 10.24 8.69 8.53
CA LEU A 103 9.49 7.48 8.22
C LEU A 103 10.38 6.34 7.72
N ARG A 104 11.45 6.63 6.97
CA ARG A 104 12.47 5.62 6.59
C ARG A 104 13.13 4.99 7.82
N GLY A 105 13.60 5.81 8.76
CA GLY A 105 14.19 5.30 10.00
C GLY A 105 13.20 4.45 10.82
N VAL A 106 11.93 4.85 10.86
CA VAL A 106 10.89 4.06 11.53
C VAL A 106 10.63 2.72 10.82
N VAL A 107 10.62 2.69 9.48
CA VAL A 107 10.47 1.45 8.70
C VAL A 107 11.64 0.50 8.94
N GLU A 108 12.87 1.01 8.97
CA GLU A 108 14.08 0.23 9.27
C GLU A 108 14.02 -0.39 10.68
N VAL A 109 13.70 0.41 11.70
CA VAL A 109 13.63 -0.05 13.10
C VAL A 109 12.48 -1.05 13.31
N SER A 110 11.37 -0.87 12.59
CA SER A 110 10.21 -1.78 12.69
C SER A 110 10.36 -3.07 11.89
N GLY A 111 11.37 -3.17 11.02
CA GLY A 111 11.62 -4.37 10.20
C GLY A 111 10.49 -4.69 9.22
N ALA A 112 9.67 -3.71 8.85
CA ALA A 112 8.53 -3.91 7.97
C ALA A 112 8.99 -4.09 6.52
N GLN A 113 8.63 -5.22 5.91
CA GLN A 113 9.08 -5.59 4.57
C GLN A 113 7.97 -5.60 3.52
N SER A 114 6.70 -5.53 3.96
CA SER A 114 5.56 -5.65 3.06
C SER A 114 4.42 -4.70 3.44
N LYS A 115 3.51 -4.44 2.50
CA LYS A 115 2.26 -3.70 2.77
C LYS A 115 1.38 -4.38 3.84
N ALA A 116 1.55 -5.68 4.10
CA ALA A 116 0.87 -6.36 5.20
C ALA A 116 1.36 -5.88 6.58
N ASP A 117 2.59 -5.36 6.64
CA ASP A 117 3.22 -4.86 7.87
C ASP A 117 2.96 -3.37 8.13
N ILE A 118 2.15 -2.70 7.31
CA ILE A 118 1.80 -1.27 7.52
C ILE A 118 1.29 -1.05 8.95
N GLY A 119 0.48 -1.97 9.48
CA GLY A 119 -0.03 -1.86 10.85
C GLY A 119 1.07 -1.79 11.92
N LYS A 120 2.23 -2.44 11.68
CA LYS A 120 3.38 -2.42 12.59
C LYS A 120 4.15 -1.09 12.52
N VAL A 121 4.19 -0.45 11.35
CA VAL A 121 4.90 0.84 11.14
C VAL A 121 4.07 2.02 11.61
N MET A 122 2.74 1.98 11.42
CA MET A 122 1.87 3.15 11.64
C MET A 122 1.91 3.67 13.08
N GLY A 123 1.93 2.81 14.09
CA GLY A 123 1.99 3.23 15.49
C GLY A 123 3.27 4.02 15.82
N PRO A 124 4.46 3.43 15.62
CA PRO A 124 5.74 4.12 15.78
C PRO A 124 5.89 5.36 14.90
N ALA A 125 5.40 5.32 13.66
CA ALA A 125 5.45 6.46 12.73
C ALA A 125 4.64 7.65 13.26
N MET A 126 3.43 7.40 13.77
CA MET A 126 2.60 8.46 14.34
C MET A 126 3.20 9.05 15.62
N GLN A 127 3.91 8.25 16.42
CA GLN A 127 4.67 8.73 17.58
C GLN A 127 5.86 9.59 17.15
N ALA A 128 6.65 9.14 16.17
CA ALA A 128 7.84 9.85 15.67
C ALA A 128 7.49 11.20 15.04
N VAL A 129 6.36 11.28 14.36
CA VAL A 129 5.86 12.50 13.72
C VAL A 129 5.15 13.42 14.72
N ALA A 130 4.76 12.93 15.90
CA ALA A 130 4.18 13.69 17.01
C ALA A 130 3.07 14.67 16.60
N GLY A 131 2.23 14.26 15.63
CA GLY A 131 1.13 15.09 15.12
C GLY A 131 1.53 16.24 14.20
N ARG A 132 2.82 16.34 13.80
CA ARG A 132 3.34 17.35 12.86
C ARG A 132 3.11 17.02 11.38
N ALA A 133 2.57 15.84 11.09
CA ALA A 133 2.05 15.48 9.77
C ALA A 133 0.73 14.71 9.90
N ASP A 134 -0.07 14.79 8.83
CA ASP A 134 -1.37 14.12 8.73
C ASP A 134 -1.20 12.60 8.62
N GLY A 135 -2.03 11.82 9.31
CA GLY A 135 -1.98 10.36 9.27
C GLY A 135 -2.21 9.77 7.87
N SER A 136 -3.00 10.44 7.03
CA SER A 136 -3.17 10.09 5.61
C SER A 136 -1.87 10.30 4.83
N ARG A 137 -1.15 11.41 5.09
CA ARG A 137 0.15 11.69 4.47
C ARG A 137 1.19 10.67 4.91
N VAL A 138 1.28 10.40 6.22
CA VAL A 138 2.14 9.36 6.79
C VAL A 138 1.86 8.00 6.14
N LYS A 139 0.58 7.59 6.06
CA LYS A 139 0.19 6.33 5.42
C LYS A 139 0.60 6.26 3.96
N SER A 140 0.38 7.33 3.19
CA SER A 140 0.75 7.37 1.77
C SER A 140 2.26 7.23 1.56
N ILE A 141 3.06 7.91 2.38
CA ILE A 141 4.52 7.85 2.33
C ILE A 141 5.00 6.47 2.78
N VAL A 142 4.51 5.94 3.90
CA VAL A 142 4.85 4.57 4.36
C VAL A 142 4.48 3.53 3.29
N GLN A 143 3.34 3.67 2.62
CA GLN A 143 2.94 2.80 1.51
C GLN A 143 3.86 2.91 0.28
N SER A 144 4.45 4.08 0.05
CA SER A 144 5.44 4.29 -1.01
C SER A 144 6.83 3.77 -0.65
N LEU A 145 7.19 3.80 0.65
CA LEU A 145 8.46 3.32 1.18
C LEU A 145 8.48 1.78 1.29
N LEU A 146 7.33 1.16 1.54
CA LEU A 146 7.21 -0.30 1.57
C LEU A 146 7.10 -0.85 0.15
N PRO A 147 7.95 -1.82 -0.24
CA PRO A 147 7.91 -2.36 -1.59
C PRO A 147 6.56 -3.01 -1.86
N ILE A 148 6.04 -2.77 -3.07
CA ILE A 148 4.93 -3.55 -3.61
C ILE A 148 5.46 -4.97 -3.75
N LEU A 149 4.77 -5.94 -3.15
CA LEU A 149 4.98 -7.36 -3.45
C LEU A 149 4.58 -7.54 -4.93
N VAL A 150 5.51 -7.23 -5.82
CA VAL A 150 5.39 -7.49 -7.25
C VAL A 150 5.58 -8.99 -7.38
N LEU A 151 4.46 -9.69 -7.51
CA LEU A 151 4.43 -11.04 -8.05
C LEU A 151 5.17 -10.96 -9.40
N VAL A 152 6.37 -11.55 -9.45
CA VAL A 152 7.29 -11.47 -10.60
C VAL A 152 6.60 -12.09 -11.82
N ILE A 153 5.93 -11.25 -12.59
CA ILE A 153 5.52 -11.52 -13.96
C ILE A 153 6.16 -10.41 -14.79
N PHE A 154 7.17 -10.83 -15.56
CA PHE A 154 7.84 -10.09 -16.63
C PHE A 154 8.66 -8.84 -16.26
N GLY A 155 9.98 -9.01 -16.39
CA GLY A 155 10.94 -8.03 -16.91
C GLY A 155 10.82 -6.58 -16.41
N VAL A 156 11.60 -6.23 -15.39
CA VAL A 156 11.92 -4.82 -15.09
C VAL A 156 13.44 -4.66 -15.14
N THR A 157 13.91 -3.93 -16.16
CA THR A 157 15.32 -3.64 -16.46
C THR A 157 15.91 -2.49 -15.64
N SER A 158 15.45 -2.27 -14.40
CA SER A 158 16.15 -1.38 -13.48
C SER A 158 15.81 -1.74 -12.03
N VAL A 159 16.72 -2.45 -11.36
CA VAL A 159 16.60 -2.78 -9.94
C VAL A 159 17.51 -1.83 -9.17
N ASN A 160 16.93 -1.02 -8.28
CA ASN A 160 17.66 -0.17 -7.35
C ASN A 160 18.35 -1.03 -6.27
N GLN A 161 19.51 -0.56 -5.80
CA GLN A 161 20.43 -1.31 -4.94
C GLN A 161 19.82 -1.79 -3.61
N ASP A 162 18.80 -1.09 -3.11
CA ASP A 162 18.10 -1.43 -1.86
C ASP A 162 17.07 -2.57 -2.03
N VAL A 163 16.59 -2.80 -3.26
CA VAL A 163 15.67 -3.91 -3.60
C VAL A 163 16.44 -5.24 -3.67
N LEU A 164 17.73 -5.20 -4.02
CA LEU A 164 18.62 -6.37 -4.06
C LEU A 164 18.85 -6.95 -2.66
N ALA A 165 18.87 -6.12 -1.62
CA ALA A 165 19.11 -6.53 -0.24
C ALA A 165 17.87 -7.13 0.46
N ALA A 166 16.67 -6.74 0.04
CA ALA A 166 15.42 -7.23 0.63
C ALA A 166 14.90 -8.54 0.00
N VAL A 167 15.47 -8.93 -1.14
CA VAL A 167 15.15 -10.18 -1.84
C VAL A 167 16.39 -11.09 -1.76
N PRO A 168 16.41 -12.12 -0.88
CA PRO A 168 17.54 -13.04 -0.75
C PRO A 168 17.86 -13.83 -2.04
N LEU A 169 17.01 -13.68 -3.06
CA LEU A 169 17.15 -14.23 -4.41
C LEU A 169 18.03 -13.38 -5.35
N LEU A 170 18.37 -12.14 -4.95
CA LEU A 170 19.14 -11.19 -5.78
C LEU A 170 20.56 -10.90 -5.22
N ASP A 171 20.77 -10.99 -3.90
CA ASP A 171 22.12 -10.97 -3.29
C ASP A 171 22.99 -12.16 -3.76
N THR A 172 22.30 -13.22 -4.14
CA THR A 172 22.82 -14.47 -4.68
C THR A 172 23.18 -14.42 -6.17
N LEU A 173 23.12 -13.26 -6.83
CA LEU A 173 23.54 -13.12 -8.24
C LEU A 173 24.98 -12.61 -8.41
N SER A 174 25.66 -12.26 -7.32
CA SER A 174 27.01 -11.69 -7.34
C SER A 174 28.12 -12.76 -7.49
N ASN A 175 27.84 -14.03 -7.16
CA ASN A 175 28.82 -15.11 -7.18
C ASN A 175 28.51 -16.10 -8.32
N GLY A 176 29.45 -16.29 -9.26
CA GLY A 176 29.25 -17.05 -10.51
C GLY A 176 28.85 -18.52 -10.39
N THR A 177 28.87 -19.12 -9.20
CA THR A 177 28.38 -20.47 -8.89
C THR A 177 26.85 -20.55 -8.74
N GLN A 178 26.14 -19.42 -8.80
CA GLN A 178 24.78 -19.29 -8.29
C GLN A 178 23.71 -19.08 -9.38
N TYR A 179 24.12 -18.78 -10.61
CA TYR A 179 23.22 -18.79 -11.77
C TYR A 179 22.64 -20.18 -12.05
N THR A 180 23.42 -21.24 -11.83
CA THR A 180 22.97 -22.63 -11.99
C THR A 180 21.90 -22.99 -10.97
N GLU A 181 22.07 -22.57 -9.70
CA GLU A 181 21.09 -22.79 -8.63
C GLU A 181 19.79 -22.01 -8.89
N LEU A 182 19.91 -20.74 -9.29
CA LEU A 182 18.75 -19.93 -9.69
C LEU A 182 18.02 -20.56 -10.88
N LEU A 183 18.75 -20.96 -11.92
CA LEU A 183 18.18 -21.57 -13.12
C LEU A 183 17.49 -22.90 -12.78
N LEU A 184 18.09 -23.73 -11.91
CA LEU A 184 17.48 -24.99 -11.45
C LEU A 184 16.23 -24.76 -10.60
N ARG A 185 16.22 -23.73 -9.74
CA ARG A 185 15.03 -23.35 -8.96
C ARG A 185 13.90 -22.86 -9.87
N LEU A 186 14.21 -22.02 -10.86
CA LEU A 186 13.25 -21.55 -11.86
C LEU A 186 12.74 -22.70 -12.74
N PHE A 187 13.64 -23.58 -13.19
CA PHE A 187 13.30 -24.76 -13.97
C PHE A 187 12.39 -25.71 -13.19
N ARG A 188 12.66 -25.93 -11.89
CA ARG A 188 11.80 -26.73 -11.01
C ARG A 188 10.37 -26.19 -10.93
N VAL A 189 10.20 -24.87 -10.87
CA VAL A 189 8.87 -24.24 -10.89
C VAL A 189 8.21 -24.43 -12.26
N LEU A 190 8.96 -24.26 -13.36
CA LEU A 190 8.45 -24.47 -14.72
C LEU A 190 7.96 -25.91 -14.92
N VAL A 191 8.70 -26.90 -14.42
CA VAL A 191 8.32 -28.33 -14.46
C VAL A 191 6.98 -28.57 -13.76
N LEU A 192 6.70 -27.91 -12.62
CA LEU A 192 5.40 -28.03 -11.95
C LEU A 192 4.25 -27.47 -12.79
N TRP A 193 4.47 -26.37 -13.50
CA TRP A 193 3.48 -25.79 -14.41
C TRP A 193 3.13 -26.74 -15.58
N LEU A 194 4.10 -27.54 -16.06
CA LEU A 194 3.84 -28.60 -17.05
C LEU A 194 2.94 -29.72 -16.52
N GLY A 195 2.79 -29.86 -15.19
CA GLY A 195 1.88 -30.82 -14.57
C GLY A 195 0.40 -30.42 -14.67
N ILE A 196 0.09 -29.13 -14.80
CA ILE A 196 -1.30 -28.62 -14.84
C ILE A 196 -2.05 -29.20 -16.07
N PRO A 197 -1.52 -29.11 -17.31
CA PRO A 197 -2.15 -29.74 -18.47
C PRO A 197 -2.39 -31.25 -18.29
N ALA A 198 -1.43 -31.97 -17.73
CA ALA A 198 -1.55 -33.40 -17.51
C ALA A 198 -2.70 -33.75 -16.55
N ILE A 199 -2.85 -32.99 -15.45
CA ILE A 199 -3.97 -33.16 -14.51
C ILE A 199 -5.30 -32.83 -15.20
N THR A 200 -5.37 -31.73 -15.96
CA THR A 200 -6.60 -31.37 -16.68
C THR A 200 -6.99 -32.44 -17.72
N MET A 201 -6.02 -33.07 -18.37
CA MET A 201 -6.23 -34.16 -19.31
C MET A 201 -6.76 -35.42 -18.61
N ILE A 202 -6.24 -35.76 -17.43
CA ILE A 202 -6.74 -36.88 -16.61
C ILE A 202 -8.20 -36.64 -16.20
N LEU A 203 -8.51 -35.44 -15.69
CA LEU A 203 -9.86 -35.12 -15.20
C LEU A 203 -10.89 -35.13 -16.32
N THR A 204 -10.55 -34.50 -17.46
CA THR A 204 -11.45 -34.45 -18.62
C THR A 204 -11.64 -35.83 -19.26
N ALA A 205 -10.56 -36.61 -19.40
CA ALA A 205 -10.65 -37.97 -19.94
C ALA A 205 -11.37 -38.94 -18.98
N GLY A 206 -11.23 -38.77 -17.67
CA GLY A 206 -11.95 -39.55 -16.67
C GLY A 206 -13.45 -39.33 -16.75
N PHE A 207 -13.89 -38.09 -16.91
CA PHE A 207 -15.30 -37.78 -17.13
C PHE A 207 -15.82 -38.41 -18.43
N GLN A 208 -15.09 -38.23 -19.54
CA GLN A 208 -15.45 -38.81 -20.85
C GLN A 208 -15.53 -40.34 -20.81
N TYR A 209 -14.62 -41.00 -20.09
CA TYR A 209 -14.61 -42.45 -19.91
C TYR A 209 -15.88 -42.95 -19.22
N THR A 210 -16.37 -42.24 -18.19
CA THR A 210 -17.58 -42.64 -17.46
C THR A 210 -18.88 -42.43 -18.25
N THR A 211 -18.88 -41.48 -19.17
CA THR A 211 -20.05 -41.18 -20.02
C THR A 211 -20.10 -42.01 -21.31
N ALA A 212 -18.95 -42.55 -21.76
CA ALA A 212 -18.85 -43.32 -22.99
C ALA A 212 -19.26 -44.78 -22.81
N SER A 213 -19.95 -45.34 -23.81
CA SER A 213 -20.31 -46.77 -23.84
C SER A 213 -19.10 -47.64 -24.18
N TYR A 214 -18.97 -48.81 -23.56
CA TYR A 214 -17.78 -49.68 -23.68
C TYR A 214 -17.45 -50.12 -25.12
N ARG A 215 -18.42 -50.07 -26.04
CA ARG A 215 -18.26 -50.46 -27.46
C ARG A 215 -17.94 -49.29 -28.38
N ASP A 216 -17.80 -48.09 -27.84
CA ASP A 216 -17.59 -46.87 -28.59
C ASP A 216 -16.09 -46.53 -28.71
N GLU A 217 -15.68 -45.96 -29.84
CA GLU A 217 -14.28 -45.55 -30.06
C GLU A 217 -13.84 -44.48 -29.05
N ASP A 218 -14.80 -43.68 -28.56
CA ASP A 218 -14.61 -42.67 -27.53
C ASP A 218 -14.18 -43.25 -26.18
N HIS A 219 -14.57 -44.49 -25.87
CA HIS A 219 -14.17 -45.17 -24.63
C HIS A 219 -12.67 -45.53 -24.67
N HIS A 220 -12.20 -46.05 -25.80
CA HIS A 220 -10.79 -46.36 -26.00
C HIS A 220 -9.92 -45.09 -26.07
N ASN A 221 -10.41 -44.04 -26.72
CA ASN A 221 -9.73 -42.75 -26.79
C ASN A 221 -9.58 -42.11 -25.40
N SER A 222 -10.63 -42.17 -24.58
CA SER A 222 -10.60 -41.67 -23.20
C SER A 222 -9.61 -42.44 -22.32
N LEU A 223 -9.54 -43.77 -22.47
CA LEU A 223 -8.56 -44.60 -21.77
C LEU A 223 -7.12 -44.27 -22.19
N SER A 224 -6.87 -44.03 -23.48
CA SER A 224 -5.57 -43.58 -23.98
C SER A 224 -5.17 -42.22 -23.40
N LYS A 225 -6.10 -41.26 -23.33
CA LYS A 225 -5.84 -39.96 -22.72
C LYS A 225 -5.56 -40.03 -21.22
N LEU A 226 -6.26 -40.91 -20.49
CA LEU A 226 -6.01 -41.18 -19.07
C LEU A 226 -4.60 -41.73 -18.85
N THR A 227 -4.22 -42.76 -19.61
CA THR A 227 -2.89 -43.37 -19.49
C THR A 227 -1.79 -42.37 -19.83
N PHE A 228 -1.93 -41.61 -20.92
CA PHE A 228 -0.97 -40.56 -21.27
C PHE A 228 -0.86 -39.47 -20.20
N GLY A 229 -1.99 -39.03 -19.64
CA GLY A 229 -2.02 -38.06 -18.55
C GLY A 229 -1.27 -38.56 -17.31
N VAL A 230 -1.46 -39.82 -16.91
CA VAL A 230 -0.75 -40.43 -15.77
C VAL A 230 0.76 -40.56 -16.04
N PHE A 231 1.16 -40.97 -17.25
CA PHE A 231 2.59 -40.99 -17.59
C PHE A 231 3.20 -39.59 -17.59
N ALA A 232 2.49 -38.59 -18.09
CA ALA A 232 2.96 -37.21 -18.08
C ALA A 232 3.13 -36.66 -16.66
N THR A 233 2.21 -36.95 -15.72
CA THR A 233 2.37 -36.54 -14.31
C THR A 233 3.51 -37.28 -13.62
N LEU A 234 3.73 -38.56 -13.91
CA LEU A 234 4.88 -39.32 -13.40
C LEU A 234 6.21 -38.75 -13.91
N ILE A 235 6.29 -38.35 -15.18
CA ILE A 235 7.48 -37.71 -15.76
C ILE A 235 7.74 -36.36 -15.08
N VAL A 236 6.71 -35.54 -14.88
CA VAL A 236 6.83 -34.26 -14.19
C VAL A 236 7.30 -34.46 -12.74
N ALA A 237 6.75 -35.46 -12.03
CA ALA A 237 7.17 -35.78 -10.67
C ALA A 237 8.62 -36.27 -10.61
N ALA A 238 9.05 -37.10 -11.56
CA ALA A 238 10.42 -37.59 -11.65
C ALA A 238 11.41 -36.44 -11.94
N LEU A 239 11.08 -35.55 -12.88
CA LEU A 239 11.88 -34.37 -13.18
C LEU A 239 11.97 -33.41 -11.99
N PHE A 240 10.86 -33.20 -11.28
CA PHE A 240 10.83 -32.38 -10.06
C PHE A 240 11.70 -32.97 -8.94
N ALA A 241 11.62 -34.28 -8.73
CA ALA A 241 12.45 -34.99 -7.75
C ALA A 241 13.93 -34.92 -8.13
N PHE A 242 14.26 -35.13 -9.41
CA PHE A 242 15.62 -35.00 -9.92
C PHE A 242 16.19 -33.60 -9.71
N CYS A 243 15.43 -32.55 -10.05
CA CYS A 243 15.84 -31.16 -9.80
C CYS A 243 16.04 -30.89 -8.30
N THR A 244 15.21 -31.48 -7.44
CA THR A 244 15.31 -31.32 -6.00
C THR A 244 16.56 -32.01 -5.43
N ILE A 245 16.89 -33.21 -5.91
CA ILE A 245 18.12 -33.93 -5.53
C ILE A 245 19.36 -33.14 -5.97
N ILE A 246 19.38 -32.63 -7.20
CA ILE A 246 20.49 -31.80 -7.69
C ILE A 246 20.63 -30.53 -6.86
N LEU A 247 19.53 -29.83 -6.57
CA LEU A 247 19.57 -28.65 -5.73
C LEU A 247 20.13 -28.95 -4.34
N GLN A 248 19.78 -30.09 -3.74
CA GLN A 248 20.30 -30.51 -2.43
C GLN A 248 21.79 -30.88 -2.45
N GLN A 249 22.34 -31.27 -3.61
CA GLN A 249 23.78 -31.53 -3.78
C GLN A 249 24.59 -30.26 -4.04
N ILE A 250 23.96 -29.22 -4.57
CA ILE A 250 24.60 -27.93 -4.91
C ILE A 250 24.50 -26.93 -3.74
N SER A 251 23.46 -27.01 -2.91
CA SER A 251 23.26 -26.21 -1.69
C SER A 251 24.10 -26.70 -0.52
#